data_AF-A0A373NFB1-F1
#
_entry.id   AF-A0A373NFB1-F1
#
_cell.length_a   1.000
_cell.length_b   1.000
_cell.length_c   1.000
_cell.angle_alpha   90.00
_cell.angle_beta   90.00
_cell.angle_gamma   90.00
#
_symmetry.space_group_name_H-M   'P 1'
#
loop_
_entity.id
_entity.type
_entity.pdbx_description
1 polymer ?
#
loop_
_entity_poly.entity_id
_entity_poly.type
_entity_poly.pdbx_seq_one_letter_code
_entity_poly.pdbx_strand_id
1 'polypeptide(L)' 'MGEKTVKYEYEYGLCKRMHYRGLWCVRYEGEPGHFEKAGMACSCAVDGCDKDCAVLESADAVIDPEWEWHMIDTPPSK' A
#
# COMPACT_ATOMS: atom_id res chain seq x y z
N MET A 1 -21.44 4.41 11.58
CA MET A 1 -20.42 3.62 10.87
C MET A 1 -19.25 4.56 10.70
N GLY A 2 -18.16 4.37 11.45
CA GLY A 2 -17.01 5.26 11.38
C GLY A 2 -16.39 5.19 9.99
N GLU A 3 -16.10 6.34 9.38
CA GLU A 3 -15.39 6.42 8.12
C GLU A 3 -13.98 5.87 8.34
N LYS A 4 -13.62 4.77 7.67
CA LYS A 4 -12.26 4.24 7.72
C LYS A 4 -11.32 5.22 7.02
N THR A 5 -10.23 5.58 7.68
CA THR A 5 -9.18 6.43 7.11
C THR A 5 -8.36 5.61 6.12
N VAL A 6 -7.98 6.22 5.00
CA VAL A 6 -7.09 5.62 4.00
C VAL A 6 -5.74 6.31 4.08
N LYS A 7 -4.67 5.53 4.16
CA LYS A 7 -3.29 6.01 4.12
C LYS A 7 -2.47 5.21 3.11
N TYR A 8 -1.33 5.75 2.74
CA TYR A 8 -0.44 5.13 1.76
C TYR A 8 1.00 5.10 2.25
N GLU A 9 1.75 4.11 1.79
CA GLU A 9 3.16 3.93 2.10
C GLU A 9 3.93 3.38 0.90
N TYR A 10 5.22 3.68 0.82
CA TYR A 10 6.11 3.11 -0.18
C TYR A 10 6.81 1.86 0.34
N GLU A 11 6.48 0.73 -0.27
CA GLU A 11 7.02 -0.57 0.07
C GLU A 11 7.99 -1.06 -1.00
N TYR A 12 9.12 -1.62 -0.59
CA TYR A 12 10.05 -2.23 -1.53
C TYR A 12 9.50 -3.58 -2.01
N GLY A 13 9.52 -3.82 -3.32
CA GLY A 13 9.12 -5.11 -3.87
C GLY A 13 9.31 -5.24 -5.37
N LEU A 14 8.95 -6.42 -5.91
CA LEU A 14 8.97 -6.72 -7.34
C LEU A 14 7.55 -6.58 -7.91
N CYS A 15 7.36 -5.70 -8.88
CA CYS A 15 6.11 -5.70 -9.66
C CYS A 15 6.19 -6.73 -10.78
N LYS A 16 5.35 -7.77 -10.73
CA LYS A 16 5.29 -8.82 -11.76
C LYS A 16 4.93 -8.25 -13.14
N ARG A 17 4.03 -7.25 -13.22
CA ARG A 17 3.61 -6.62 -14.49
C ARG A 17 4.73 -5.83 -15.16
N MET A 18 5.48 -5.06 -14.36
CA MET A 18 6.55 -4.19 -14.86
C MET A 18 7.91 -4.90 -14.93
N HIS A 19 8.03 -6.11 -14.37
CA HIS A 19 9.27 -6.90 -14.28
C HIS A 19 10.46 -6.11 -13.71
N TYR A 20 10.23 -5.28 -12.69
CA TYR A 20 11.25 -4.42 -12.08
C TYR A 20 11.07 -4.33 -10.56
N ARG A 21 12.19 -4.21 -9.82
CA ARG A 21 12.21 -4.02 -8.36
C ARG A 21 12.33 -2.54 -8.03
N GLY A 22 11.46 -2.04 -7.17
CA GLY A 22 11.47 -0.64 -6.77
C GLY A 22 10.61 -0.41 -5.53
N LEU A 23 10.40 0.87 -5.21
CA LEU A 23 9.43 1.30 -4.22
C LEU A 23 8.06 1.41 -4.88
N TRP A 24 7.05 0.85 -4.22
CA TRP A 24 5.68 0.79 -4.73
C TRP A 24 4.71 1.33 -3.70
N CYS A 25 3.77 2.15 -4.16
CA CYS A 25 2.75 2.72 -3.29
C CYS A 25 1.71 1.64 -2.93
N VAL A 26 1.58 1.35 -1.64
CA VAL A 26 0.61 0.43 -1.03
C VAL A 26 -0.44 1.26 -0.29
N ARG A 27 -1.70 0.82 -0.38
CA ARG A 27 -2.85 1.41 0.30
C ARG A 27 -3.13 0.63 1.58
N TYR A 28 -3.30 1.36 2.67
CA TYR A 28 -3.73 0.86 3.96
C TYR A 28 -5.06 1.52 4.36
N GLU A 29 -5.92 0.76 5.03
CA GLU A 29 -7.23 1.23 5.50
C GLU A 29 -7.38 0.90 6.99
N GLY A 30 -7.90 1.82 7.77
CA GLY A 30 -8.04 1.61 9.21
C GLY A 30 -8.36 2.86 10.01
N GLU A 31 -7.97 2.82 11.28
CA GLU A 31 -8.12 3.90 12.24
C GLU A 31 -6.75 4.22 12.85
N PRO A 32 -6.51 5.45 13.37
CA PRO A 32 -5.22 5.79 13.98
C PRO A 32 -4.81 4.77 15.06
N GLY A 33 -3.59 4.24 14.96
CA GLY A 33 -3.09 3.13 15.78
C GLY A 33 -3.35 1.73 15.22
N HIS A 34 -4.11 1.59 14.12
CA HIS A 34 -4.37 0.29 13.49
C HIS A 34 -4.74 0.43 12.01
N PHE A 35 -3.75 0.30 11.14
CA PHE A 35 -3.92 0.31 9.69
C PHE A 35 -3.58 -1.05 9.08
N GLU A 36 -4.51 -1.60 8.29
CA GLU A 36 -4.34 -2.89 7.62
C GLU A 36 -4.11 -2.70 6.13
N LYS A 37 -3.28 -3.57 5.54
CA LYS A 37 -2.99 -3.54 4.11
C LYS A 37 -4.24 -3.84 3.29
N ALA A 38 -4.61 -2.90 2.42
CA ALA A 38 -5.81 -2.99 1.60
C ALA A 38 -5.52 -3.29 0.12
N GLY A 39 -4.32 -2.98 -0.38
CA GLY A 39 -3.92 -3.32 -1.74
C GLY A 39 -2.88 -2.37 -2.33
N MET A 40 -2.68 -2.45 -3.65
CA MET A 40 -1.75 -1.56 -4.35
C MET A 40 -2.43 -0.25 -4.76
N ALA A 41 -1.67 0.85 -4.73
CA ALA A 41 -2.08 2.17 -5.24
C ALA A 41 -1.25 2.62 -6.46
N CYS A 42 -0.33 1.79 -6.94
CA CYS A 42 0.51 2.09 -8.09
C CYS A 42 -0.27 2.23 -9.40
N SER A 43 0.26 3.00 -10.35
CA SER A 43 -0.34 3.23 -11.67
C SER A 43 -0.46 1.96 -12.52
N CYS A 44 0.37 0.93 -12.26
CA CYS A 44 0.31 -0.35 -12.96
C CYS A 44 -0.76 -1.32 -12.42
N ALA A 45 -1.49 -0.96 -11.36
CA ALA A 45 -2.65 -1.70 -10.88
C ALA A 45 -3.87 -1.54 -11.83
N VAL A 46 -3.65 -1.85 -13.10
CA VAL A 46 -4.66 -1.94 -14.16
C VAL A 46 -5.05 -3.41 -14.29
N ASP A 47 -6.32 -3.70 -14.57
CA ASP A 47 -6.85 -5.05 -14.82
C ASP A 47 -6.72 -6.05 -13.64
N GLY A 48 -6.59 -5.57 -12.41
CA GLY A 48 -6.54 -6.43 -11.21
C GLY A 48 -5.17 -7.04 -10.90
N CYS A 49 -4.09 -6.47 -11.44
CA CYS A 49 -2.71 -6.91 -11.17
C CYS A 49 -2.34 -6.88 -9.67
N ASP A 50 -3.05 -6.09 -8.88
CA ASP A 50 -2.88 -5.99 -7.43
C ASP A 50 -3.16 -7.31 -6.70
N LYS A 51 -4.08 -8.16 -7.21
CA LYS A 51 -4.50 -9.41 -6.54
C LYS A 51 -3.36 -10.41 -6.30
N ASP A 52 -2.39 -10.45 -7.21
CA ASP A 52 -1.25 -11.39 -7.19
C ASP A 52 0.10 -10.65 -7.12
N CYS A 53 0.08 -9.39 -6.65
CA CYS A 53 1.26 -8.53 -6.63
C CYS A 53 2.24 -8.99 -5.55
N ALA A 54 3.48 -9.31 -5.95
CA ALA A 54 4.51 -9.76 -5.02
C ALA A 54 4.92 -8.70 -3.98
N VAL A 55 4.64 -7.42 -4.23
CA VAL A 55 4.81 -6.35 -3.24
C VAL A 55 3.88 -6.58 -2.05
N LEU A 56 2.64 -7.02 -2.29
CA LEU A 56 1.70 -7.30 -1.20
C LEU A 56 2.12 -8.53 -0.39
N GLU A 57 2.88 -9.46 -0.97
CA GLU A 57 3.44 -10.61 -0.25
C GLU A 57 4.56 -10.18 0.72
N SER A 58 5.33 -9.13 0.37
CA SER A 58 6.48 -8.68 1.18
C SER A 58 6.17 -7.55 2.16
N ALA A 59 5.18 -6.71 1.87
CA ALA A 59 4.79 -5.62 2.77
C ALA A 59 4.20 -6.17 4.09
N ASP A 60 4.18 -5.36 5.15
CA ASP A 60 3.56 -5.75 6.41
C ASP A 60 2.03 -5.75 6.33
N ALA A 61 1.38 -6.75 6.95
CA ALA A 61 -0.08 -6.85 6.91
C ALA A 61 -0.77 -5.73 7.71
N VAL A 62 -0.10 -5.26 8.77
CA VAL A 62 -0.55 -4.19 9.68
C VAL A 62 0.64 -3.29 9.95
N ILE A 63 0.44 -1.97 9.88
CA ILE A 63 1.48 -0.99 10.22
C ILE A 63 1.55 -0.82 11.73
N ASP A 64 2.77 -0.81 12.26
CA ASP A 64 3.01 -0.53 13.68
C ASP A 64 2.71 0.97 13.98
N PRO A 65 2.00 1.28 15.07
CA PRO A 65 1.64 2.65 15.45
C PRO A 65 2.82 3.65 15.44
N GLU A 66 4.02 3.20 15.80
CA GLU A 66 5.23 4.03 15.85
C GLU A 66 5.71 4.48 14.46
N TRP A 67 5.22 3.84 13.40
CA TRP A 67 5.58 4.08 12.00
C TRP A 67 4.50 4.88 11.25
N GLU A 68 3.30 5.07 11.83
CA GLU A 68 2.20 5.76 11.11
C GLU A 68 2.46 7.21 10.67
N TRP A 69 3.46 7.87 11.27
CA TRP A 69 3.81 9.26 10.97
C TRP A 69 4.46 9.46 9.59
N HIS A 70 5.05 8.42 8.99
CA HIS A 70 5.62 8.52 7.64
C HIS A 70 4.65 8.13 6.53
N MET A 71 3.48 7.58 6.88
CA MET A 71 2.42 7.33 5.90
C MET A 71 1.87 8.64 5.35
N ILE A 72 1.50 8.63 4.08
CA ILE A 72 0.95 9.80 3.38
C ILE A 72 -0.57 9.68 3.22
N ASP A 73 -1.28 10.80 3.32
CA ASP A 73 -2.75 10.83 3.21
C ASP A 73 -3.26 10.79 1.77
N THR A 74 -2.40 11.17 0.81
CA THR A 74 -2.73 11.19 -0.61
C THR A 74 -1.74 10.32 -1.38
N PRO A 75 -2.22 9.50 -2.33
CA PRO A 75 -1.31 8.74 -3.17
C PRO A 75 -0.54 9.72 -4.08
N PRO A 76 0.70 9.38 -4.47
CA PRO A 76 1.46 10.18 -5.43
C PRO A 76 0.63 10.37 -6.70
N SER A 77 0.66 11.58 -7.27
CA SER A 77 -0.08 11.91 -8.50
C SER A 77 0.12 10.83 -9.57
N LYS A 78 -0.98 10.25 -10.05
CA LYS A 78 -1.00 9.28 -11.16
C LYS A 78 -0.42 9.88 -12.43
#